data_AF-A0A8T5DIR4-F1
#
_entry.id   AF-A0A8T5DIR4-F1
#
_cell.length_a   1.000
_cell.length_b   1.000
_cell.length_c   1.000
_cell.angle_alpha   90.00
_cell.angle_beta   90.00
_cell.angle_gamma   90.00
#
_symmetry.space_group_name_H-M   'P 1'
#
loop_
_entity.id
_entity.type
_entity.pdbx_description
1 polymer ?
#
loop_
_entity_poly.entity_id
_entity_poly.type
_entity_poly.pdbx_seq_one_letter_code
_entity_poly.pdbx_strand_id
1 'polypeptide(L)'
;MLKLNLELEKLYKEIKKSKPNTILIQLPDGLKPRAKEIQEQIKTRYQNIKITFWAGDCYGACDIPNVKGFDLFVAFGHSEWR
;
A
#
# COMPACT_ATOMS: atom_id res chain seq x y z
N MET A 1 15.89 -3.44 -17.06
CA MET A 1 15.59 -3.12 -15.66
C MET A 1 14.11 -2.80 -15.55
N LEU A 2 13.30 -3.67 -14.92
CA LEU A 2 11.88 -3.38 -14.70
C LEU A 2 11.80 -2.17 -13.76
N LYS A 3 11.55 -0.99 -14.34
CA LYS A 3 11.11 0.21 -13.62
C LYS A 3 9.79 -0.17 -12.97
N LEU A 4 9.87 -0.64 -11.74
CA LEU A 4 8.72 -0.74 -10.89
C LEU A 4 8.34 0.70 -10.58
N ASN A 5 7.51 1.30 -11.45
CA ASN A 5 6.78 2.53 -11.18
C ASN A 5 5.77 2.21 -10.07
N LEU A 6 6.24 1.74 -8.89
CA LEU A 6 5.47 1.87 -7.67
C LEU A 6 5.23 3.37 -7.61
N GLU A 7 3.99 3.79 -7.79
CA GLU A 7 3.59 5.19 -7.77
C GLU A 7 3.67 5.72 -6.32
N LEU A 8 4.83 5.55 -5.67
CA LEU A 8 5.13 6.00 -4.32
C LEU A 8 4.93 7.50 -4.22
N GLU A 9 5.17 8.24 -5.30
CA GLU A 9 4.88 9.67 -5.36
C GLU A 9 3.38 9.99 -5.25
N LYS A 10 2.51 9.19 -5.89
CA LYS A 10 1.05 9.30 -5.70
C LYS A 10 0.68 8.96 -4.26
N LEU A 11 1.25 7.88 -3.72
CA LEU A 11 1.05 7.51 -2.32
C LEU A 11 1.45 8.65 -1.38
N TYR A 12 2.61 9.28 -1.57
CA TYR A 12 3.05 10.42 -0.76
C TYR A 12 2.14 11.63 -0.88
N LYS A 13 1.60 11.91 -2.08
CA LYS A 13 0.59 12.96 -2.27
C LYS A 13 -0.69 12.65 -1.51
N GLU A 14 -1.18 11.42 -1.57
CA GLU A 14 -2.38 10.97 -0.86
C GLU A 14 -2.18 11.03 0.66
N ILE A 15 -1.04 10.53 1.15
CA ILE A 15 -0.63 10.64 2.56
C ILE A 15 -0.58 12.09 3.00
N LYS A 16 -0.04 12.99 2.17
CA LYS A 16 0.03 14.42 2.51
C LYS A 16 -1.36 15.07 2.54
N LYS A 17 -2.29 14.60 1.72
CA LYS A 17 -3.67 15.12 1.60
C LYS A 17 -4.56 14.60 2.73
N SER A 18 -4.59 13.29 2.97
CA SER A 18 -5.42 12.67 4.02
C SER A 18 -4.77 12.65 5.40
N LYS A 19 -3.43 12.77 5.48
CA LYS A 19 -2.65 12.60 6.72
C LYS A 19 -3.06 11.36 7.53
N PRO A 20 -3.05 10.16 6.91
CA PRO A 20 -3.46 8.93 7.56
C PRO A 20 -2.52 8.55 8.70
N ASN A 21 -3.08 8.08 9.82
CA ASN A 21 -2.31 7.47 10.91
C ASN A 21 -2.00 5.98 10.62
N THR A 22 -2.87 5.32 9.88
CA THR A 22 -2.82 3.88 9.57
C THR A 22 -3.04 3.66 8.07
N ILE A 23 -2.12 2.92 7.44
CA ILE A 23 -2.19 2.57 6.02
C ILE A 23 -2.18 1.06 5.87
N LEU A 24 -3.11 0.54 5.08
CA LEU A 24 -3.14 -0.85 4.66
C LEU A 24 -2.64 -0.97 3.23
N ILE A 25 -1.62 -1.80 3.03
CA ILE A 25 -0.98 -2.02 1.74
C ILE A 25 -1.24 -3.45 1.27
N GLN A 26 -1.84 -3.60 0.10
CA GLN A 26 -1.99 -4.88 -0.58
C GLN A 26 -0.90 -5.04 -1.65
N LEU A 27 -0.24 -6.20 -1.66
CA LEU A 27 0.82 -6.53 -2.60
C LEU A 27 0.48 -7.84 -3.33
N PRO A 28 0.73 -7.93 -4.64
CA PRO A 28 0.68 -9.19 -5.36
C PRO A 28 1.82 -10.09 -4.93
N ASP A 29 1.69 -11.39 -5.20
CA ASP A 29 2.66 -12.41 -4.77
C ASP A 29 4.11 -12.07 -5.16
N GLY A 30 4.33 -11.61 -6.39
CA GLY A 30 5.64 -11.19 -6.88
C GLY A 30 6.24 -9.95 -6.19
N LEU A 31 5.45 -9.18 -5.44
CA LEU A 31 5.90 -8.01 -4.67
C LEU A 31 5.91 -8.25 -3.16
N LYS A 32 5.34 -9.34 -2.66
CA LYS A 32 5.45 -9.76 -1.24
C LYS A 32 6.89 -9.76 -0.71
N PRO A 33 7.91 -10.31 -1.42
CA PRO A 33 9.29 -10.24 -0.91
C PRO A 33 9.86 -8.82 -0.84
N ARG A 34 9.29 -7.87 -1.61
CA ARG A 34 9.67 -6.46 -1.59
C ARG A 34 8.83 -5.62 -0.62
N ALA A 35 7.91 -6.23 0.13
CA ALA A 35 7.07 -5.53 1.11
C ALA A 35 7.90 -4.74 2.12
N LYS A 36 8.96 -5.38 2.65
CA LYS A 36 9.85 -4.76 3.63
C LYS A 36 10.53 -3.52 3.05
N GLU A 37 11.09 -3.61 1.84
CA GLU A 37 11.71 -2.48 1.15
C GLU A 37 10.74 -1.30 0.98
N ILE A 38 9.51 -1.57 0.52
CA ILE A 38 8.46 -0.55 0.37
C ILE A 38 8.13 0.09 1.71
N GLN A 39 8.02 -0.72 2.78
CA GLN A 39 7.78 -0.23 4.12
C GLN A 39 8.88 0.73 4.58
N GLU A 40 10.14 0.37 4.37
CA GLU A 40 11.29 1.18 4.76
C GLU A 40 11.33 2.49 3.97
N GLN A 41 11.01 2.45 2.67
CA GLN A 41 10.91 3.67 1.86
C GLN A 41 9.81 4.61 2.33
N ILE A 42 8.66 4.10 2.77
CA ILE A 42 7.60 4.96 3.32
C ILE A 42 8.01 5.46 4.71
N LYS A 43 8.55 4.58 5.57
CA LYS A 43 8.99 4.94 6.93
C LYS A 43 10.12 5.97 6.92
N THR A 44 11.01 5.97 5.93
CA THR A 44 12.07 6.98 5.84
C THR A 44 11.53 8.40 5.74
N ARG A 45 10.31 8.57 5.22
CA ARG A 45 9.62 9.86 5.08
C ARG A 45 8.54 10.06 6.15
N TYR A 46 7.91 8.97 6.58
CA TYR A 46 6.78 8.96 7.49
C TYR A 46 6.95 7.91 8.58
N GLN A 47 7.71 8.26 9.62
CA GLN A 47 8.03 7.35 10.73
C GLN A 47 6.81 7.09 11.64
N ASN A 48 5.87 8.04 11.71
CA ASN A 48 4.71 8.00 12.59
C ASN A 48 3.50 7.25 12.01
N ILE A 49 3.59 6.79 10.76
CA ILE A 49 2.48 6.11 10.10
C ILE A 49 2.61 4.61 10.32
N LYS A 50 1.51 3.99 10.76
CA LYS A 50 1.44 2.55 10.93
C LYS A 50 1.09 1.90 9.60
N ILE A 51 2.08 1.25 9.00
CA ILE A 51 1.94 0.51 7.75
C ILE A 51 1.63 -0.95 8.07
N THR A 52 0.58 -1.50 7.49
CA THR A 52 0.22 -2.91 7.60
C THR A 52 0.12 -3.51 6.20
N PHE A 53 0.70 -4.68 6.00
CA PHE A 53 0.57 -5.41 4.74
C PHE A 53 -0.57 -6.40 4.83
N TRP A 54 -1.46 -6.38 3.83
CA TRP A 54 -2.51 -7.37 3.71
C TRP A 54 -1.91 -8.72 3.34
N ALA A 55 -2.00 -9.68 4.26
CA ALA A 55 -1.47 -11.04 4.11
C ALA A 55 -2.55 -12.07 3.71
N GLY A 56 -3.80 -11.64 3.53
CA GLY A 56 -4.91 -12.51 3.13
C GLY A 56 -4.91 -12.82 1.63
N ASP A 57 -5.47 -13.97 1.27
CA ASP A 57 -5.71 -14.36 -0.13
C ASP A 57 -6.78 -13.44 -0.73
N CYS A 58 -6.46 -12.70 -1.80
CA CYS A 58 -7.36 -11.72 -2.40
C CYS A 58 -8.26 -12.44 -3.41
N TYR A 59 -9.32 -13.09 -2.94
CA TYR A 59 -10.32 -13.80 -3.77
C TYR A 59 -11.30 -12.86 -4.52
N GLY A 60 -10.93 -11.59 -4.76
CA GLY A 60 -11.62 -10.72 -5.71
C GLY A 60 -12.15 -9.39 -5.16
N ALA A 61 -12.57 -8.52 -6.08
CA ALA A 61 -13.00 -7.12 -5.88
C ALA A 61 -14.33 -6.92 -5.11
N CYS A 62 -14.89 -7.98 -4.53
CA CYS A 62 -16.17 -7.95 -3.79
C CYS A 62 -16.00 -8.12 -2.27
N ASP A 63 -14.78 -8.40 -1.80
CA ASP A 63 -14.43 -8.41 -0.38
C ASP A 63 -13.50 -7.22 -0.12
N ILE A 64 -14.07 -6.01 -0.10
CA ILE A 64 -13.35 -4.88 0.49
C ILE A 64 -13.29 -5.25 1.97
N PRO A 65 -12.13 -5.63 2.53
CA PRO A 65 -12.10 -5.97 3.93
C PRO A 65 -12.60 -4.74 4.67
N ASN A 66 -13.70 -4.89 5.40
CA ASN A 66 -14.22 -3.85 6.28
C ASN A 66 -13.30 -3.77 7.51
N VAL A 67 -11.99 -3.63 7.27
CA VAL A 67 -10.98 -3.36 8.27
C VAL A 67 -11.16 -1.91 8.70
N LYS A 68 -12.16 -1.74 9.56
CA LYS A 68 -12.35 -0.54 10.36
C LYS A 68 -11.07 -0.33 11.17
N GLY A 69 -10.39 0.80 10.94
CA GLY A 69 -9.15 1.15 11.65
C GLY A 69 -7.98 1.56 10.76
N PHE A 70 -8.11 1.44 9.43
CA PHE A 70 -7.16 2.03 8.49
C PHE A 70 -7.74 3.30 7.87
N ASP A 71 -6.91 4.33 7.79
CA ASP A 71 -7.28 5.63 7.25
C ASP A 71 -7.03 5.69 5.73
N LEU A 72 -6.10 4.88 5.23
CA LEU A 72 -5.80 4.76 3.82
C LEU A 72 -5.57 3.31 3.39
N PHE A 73 -6.18 2.91 2.28
CA PHE A 73 -5.95 1.62 1.62
C PHE A 73 -5.19 1.84 0.30
N VAL A 74 -4.17 1.02 0.06
CA VAL A 74 -3.29 1.13 -1.11
C VAL A 74 -3.05 -0.27 -1.67
N ALA A 75 -3.43 -0.51 -2.91
CA ALA A 75 -3.09 -1.74 -3.62
C ALA A 75 -1.99 -1.45 -4.65
N PHE A 76 -0.84 -2.12 -4.53
CA PHE A 76 0.23 -2.02 -5.51
C PHE A 76 0.13 -3.15 -6.54
N GLY A 77 0.67 -2.95 -7.74
CA GLY A 77 0.77 -4.01 -8.76
C GLY A 77 -0.53 -4.33 -9.49
N HIS A 78 -1.64 -3.73 -9.08
CA HIS A 78 -2.81 -3.60 -9.93
C HIS A 78 -2.61 -2.32 -10.73
N SER A 79 -2.31 -2.44 -12.03
CA SER A 79 -2.60 -1.33 -12.94
C SER A 79 -4.07 -1.00 -12.73
N GLU A 80 -4.41 0.28 -12.54
CA GLU A 80 -5.78 0.76 -12.76
C GLU A 80 -6.24 0.07 -14.04
N TRP A 81 -7.17 -0.88 -13.93
CA TRP A 81 -7.85 -1.42 -15.09
C TRP A 81 -8.57 -0.22 -15.70
N ARG A 82 -8.08 0.22 -16.85
CA ARG A 82 -8.67 1.30 -17.62
C ARG A 82 -9.93 0.83 -18.30
#